data_AF-A0A222F8F4-F1
#
_entry.id   AF-A0A222F8F4-F1
#
_cell.length_a   1.000
_cell.length_b   1.000
_cell.length_c   1.000
_cell.angle_alpha   90.00
_cell.angle_beta   90.00
_cell.angle_gamma   90.00
#
_symmetry.space_group_name_H-M   'P 1'
#
loop_
_entity.id
_entity.type
_entity.pdbx_description
1 polymer ?
#
loop_
_entity_poly.entity_id
_entity_poly.type
_entity_poly.pdbx_seq_one_letter_code
_entity_poly.pdbx_strand_id
1 'polypeptide(L)'
;MIKKLLLAGAMSLAVTGAASACDFENTVPVKSLSAGFEAWKAVTEFMSKCGDFEAELDQEFRKKQPAAFAADPSLYQIGGVANGTLVPLLNEGTVRPLDDLVAKYGQNLTPNQLIKIDGKVMAVAMMVNAQHLMYREDILTDLGLPVPKTYDEVLAAAAKIKEAGVVDYPIGGTFKTGWNLGEEFVNMYLGMGGTFFADDNSPTIENAEGVASLEMLKKLTEYMDPEYLVSDSTYVQQQFQQGKIAMANLWASRAGAMDDPNESQVVGKVKMAGAPTANARAASTLWWDGLVIAKNISDEEAEAAFRVAMNGLTPEMVKANNDAAVWLVQGYEPGPLALGVVQTAEAGALPYPASSQMGLMHTALGNGVADYLTGAKDAETTLKDIAAAYTTSAKEAGLIQ
;
A
#
# COMPACT_ATOMS: atom_id res chain seq x y z
N MET A 1 -53.04 -50.46 24.48
CA MET A 1 -53.66 -49.13 24.71
C MET A 1 -52.61 -48.22 25.32
N ILE A 2 -52.32 -47.08 24.67
CA ILE A 2 -52.08 -45.74 25.28
C ILE A 2 -50.99 -45.69 26.39
N LYS A 3 -49.82 -45.05 26.23
CA LYS A 3 -49.63 -43.58 26.24
C LYS A 3 -48.15 -43.23 25.98
N LYS A 4 -47.93 -42.17 25.20
CA LYS A 4 -46.69 -41.37 25.09
C LYS A 4 -46.39 -40.65 26.41
N LEU A 5 -45.13 -40.26 26.67
CA LEU A 5 -44.71 -38.87 27.00
C LEU A 5 -43.20 -38.76 27.30
N LEU A 6 -42.55 -37.91 26.50
CA LEU A 6 -41.50 -36.91 26.83
C LEU A 6 -40.12 -37.36 27.36
N LEU A 7 -39.13 -37.38 26.47
CA LEU A 7 -37.79 -36.92 26.79
C LEU A 7 -37.70 -35.43 26.45
N ALA A 8 -37.42 -34.61 27.46
CA ALA A 8 -37.03 -33.21 27.29
C ALA A 8 -35.57 -33.18 26.79
N GLY A 9 -35.37 -32.78 25.54
CA GLY A 9 -34.05 -32.41 25.04
C GLY A 9 -33.71 -31.02 25.53
N ALA A 10 -32.72 -30.91 26.42
CA ALA A 10 -32.05 -29.64 26.70
C ALA A 10 -31.25 -29.27 25.44
N MET A 11 -31.84 -28.40 24.61
CA MET A 11 -31.16 -27.79 23.49
C MET A 11 -30.22 -26.73 24.08
N SER A 12 -28.93 -27.04 24.10
CA SER A 12 -27.87 -26.10 24.42
C SER A 12 -27.93 -24.97 23.40
N LEU A 13 -28.54 -23.84 23.79
CA LEU A 13 -28.39 -22.57 23.09
C LEU A 13 -26.92 -22.18 23.20
N ALA A 14 -26.14 -22.51 22.18
CA ALA A 14 -24.89 -21.82 21.92
C ALA A 14 -25.26 -20.35 21.68
N VAL A 15 -25.04 -19.52 22.70
CA VAL A 15 -25.03 -18.07 22.53
C VAL A 15 -23.80 -17.77 21.69
N THR A 16 -23.98 -17.75 20.37
CA THR A 16 -23.09 -17.00 19.48
C THR A 16 -23.16 -15.56 19.96
N GLY A 17 -22.08 -15.05 20.53
CA GLY A 17 -21.96 -13.63 20.82
C GLY A 17 -22.26 -12.88 19.54
N ALA A 18 -23.34 -12.10 19.54
CA ALA A 18 -23.58 -11.13 18.49
C ALA A 18 -22.41 -10.14 18.54
N ALA A 19 -21.47 -10.26 17.60
CA ALA A 19 -20.65 -9.13 17.19
C ALA A 19 -21.61 -7.97 16.95
N SER A 20 -21.29 -6.78 17.48
CA SER A 20 -22.23 -5.66 17.45
C SER A 20 -22.63 -5.41 16.00
N ALA A 21 -23.90 -5.69 15.68
CA ALA A 21 -24.50 -5.23 14.44
C ALA A 21 -24.28 -3.71 14.40
N CYS A 22 -23.94 -3.20 13.22
CA CYS A 22 -23.72 -1.78 12.99
C CYS A 22 -24.70 -0.91 13.81
N ASP A 23 -24.24 0.19 14.40
CA ASP A 23 -25.05 1.05 15.27
C ASP A 23 -26.29 1.64 14.56
N PHE A 24 -26.44 1.39 13.26
CA PHE A 24 -27.62 1.68 12.46
C PHE A 24 -27.80 0.67 11.33
N GLU A 25 -29.03 0.59 10.82
CA GLU A 25 -29.37 -0.15 9.60
C GLU A 25 -29.43 0.81 8.41
N ASN A 26 -28.57 0.60 7.43
CA ASN A 26 -28.49 1.33 6.18
C ASN A 26 -29.47 0.74 5.15
N THR A 27 -30.39 1.59 4.70
CA THR A 27 -31.35 1.27 3.62
C THR A 27 -31.07 2.04 2.33
N VAL A 28 -30.00 2.85 2.30
CA VAL A 28 -29.57 3.62 1.13
C VAL A 28 -28.49 2.81 0.40
N PRO A 29 -28.62 2.52 -0.91
CA PRO A 29 -27.59 1.78 -1.63
C PRO A 29 -26.24 2.49 -1.58
N VAL A 30 -25.21 1.85 -1.00
CA VAL A 30 -23.85 2.39 -0.92
C VAL A 30 -22.88 1.44 -1.60
N LYS A 31 -22.05 1.96 -2.52
CA LYS A 31 -20.98 1.20 -3.16
C LYS A 31 -19.61 1.77 -2.82
N SER A 32 -18.62 0.88 -2.66
CA SER A 32 -17.22 1.28 -2.52
C SER A 32 -16.32 0.70 -3.61
N LEU A 33 -15.33 1.48 -4.05
CA LEU A 33 -14.23 1.00 -4.90
C LEU A 33 -12.89 1.27 -4.19
N SER A 34 -12.11 0.22 -3.94
CA SER A 34 -10.82 0.32 -3.25
C SER A 34 -9.79 -0.71 -3.73
N ALA A 35 -8.56 -0.62 -3.22
CA ALA A 35 -7.49 -1.53 -3.57
C ALA A 35 -7.73 -2.94 -3.01
N GLY A 36 -7.37 -3.98 -3.77
CA GLY A 36 -7.51 -5.37 -3.35
C GLY A 36 -6.40 -5.87 -2.41
N PHE A 37 -6.49 -5.59 -1.12
CA PHE A 37 -5.61 -6.21 -0.11
C PHE A 37 -6.32 -6.45 1.23
N GLU A 38 -5.70 -7.23 2.12
CA GLU A 38 -6.35 -7.74 3.34
C GLU A 38 -6.93 -6.65 4.24
N ALA A 39 -6.30 -5.48 4.36
CA ALA A 39 -6.86 -4.39 5.16
C ALA A 39 -8.19 -3.85 4.60
N TRP A 40 -8.30 -3.65 3.28
CA TRP A 40 -9.56 -3.24 2.66
C TRP A 40 -10.62 -4.33 2.73
N LYS A 41 -10.23 -5.60 2.62
CA LYS A 41 -11.13 -6.74 2.85
C LYS A 41 -11.70 -6.73 4.27
N ALA A 42 -10.85 -6.54 5.28
CA ALA A 42 -11.28 -6.42 6.69
C ALA A 42 -12.23 -5.24 6.91
N VAL A 43 -11.87 -4.05 6.41
CA VAL A 43 -12.69 -2.84 6.54
C VAL A 43 -14.06 -3.01 5.86
N THR A 44 -14.07 -3.50 4.62
CA THR A 44 -15.32 -3.67 3.84
C THR A 44 -16.22 -4.80 4.37
N GLU A 45 -15.64 -5.86 4.95
CA GLU A 45 -16.43 -6.88 5.65
C GLU A 45 -17.20 -6.29 6.83
N PHE A 46 -16.56 -5.42 7.62
CA PHE A 46 -17.26 -4.71 8.69
C PHE A 46 -18.28 -3.68 8.16
N MET A 47 -17.99 -2.98 7.07
CA MET A 47 -18.96 -2.10 6.40
C MET A 47 -20.23 -2.85 5.96
N SER A 48 -20.08 -4.08 5.46
CA SER A 48 -21.22 -4.91 4.99
C SER A 48 -22.21 -5.29 6.08
N LYS A 49 -21.81 -5.18 7.36
CA LYS A 49 -22.71 -5.43 8.51
C LYS A 49 -23.74 -4.32 8.71
N CYS A 50 -23.65 -3.22 7.96
CA CYS A 50 -24.57 -2.08 8.09
C CYS A 50 -25.82 -2.17 7.21
N GLY A 51 -25.98 -3.14 6.31
CA GLY A 51 -27.17 -3.22 5.44
C GLY A 51 -26.82 -3.12 3.95
N ASP A 52 -27.49 -2.22 3.21
CA ASP A 52 -27.36 -2.12 1.75
C ASP A 52 -26.00 -1.53 1.32
N PHE A 53 -24.97 -2.39 1.29
CA PHE A 53 -23.59 -2.05 0.95
C PHE A 53 -22.95 -3.10 0.04
N GLU A 54 -22.27 -2.64 -1.02
CA GLU A 54 -21.52 -3.48 -1.95
C GLU A 54 -20.07 -2.96 -2.11
N ALA A 55 -19.09 -3.86 -1.92
CA ALA A 55 -17.67 -3.53 -2.07
C ALA A 55 -17.07 -4.12 -3.36
N GLU A 56 -16.36 -3.29 -4.12
CA GLU A 56 -15.45 -3.71 -5.19
C GLU A 56 -13.99 -3.51 -4.75
N LEU A 57 -13.25 -4.61 -4.70
CA LEU A 57 -11.82 -4.66 -4.42
C LEU A 57 -11.07 -4.98 -5.72
N ASP A 58 -10.27 -4.05 -6.22
CA ASP A 58 -9.57 -4.20 -7.51
C ASP A 58 -8.12 -3.70 -7.43
N GLN A 59 -7.17 -4.41 -8.07
CA GLN A 59 -5.77 -3.95 -8.17
C GLN A 59 -5.61 -2.72 -9.08
N GLU A 60 -6.51 -2.59 -10.05
CA GLU A 60 -6.56 -1.54 -11.05
C GLU A 60 -7.56 -0.43 -10.66
N PHE A 61 -8.03 -0.40 -9.41
CA PHE A 61 -8.99 0.59 -8.90
C PHE A 61 -8.59 2.04 -9.27
N ARG A 62 -7.30 2.36 -9.19
CA ARG A 62 -6.71 3.66 -9.52
C ARG A 62 -7.00 4.15 -10.95
N LYS A 63 -7.22 3.22 -11.90
CA LYS A 63 -7.58 3.54 -13.29
C LYS A 63 -9.06 3.79 -13.48
N LYS A 64 -9.90 3.24 -12.61
CA LYS A 64 -11.36 3.33 -12.68
C LYS A 64 -11.91 4.49 -11.83
N GLN A 65 -11.30 4.72 -10.67
CA GLN A 65 -11.83 5.58 -9.63
C GLN A 65 -12.07 7.04 -10.08
N PRO A 66 -11.16 7.72 -10.82
CA PRO A 66 -11.40 9.10 -11.26
C PRO A 66 -12.68 9.23 -12.10
N ALA A 67 -12.80 8.44 -13.17
CA ALA A 67 -13.99 8.45 -14.03
C ALA A 67 -15.27 8.07 -13.27
N ALA A 68 -15.17 7.12 -12.34
CA ALA A 68 -16.31 6.68 -11.54
C ALA A 68 -16.80 7.77 -10.55
N PHE A 69 -15.87 8.55 -10.00
CA PHE A 69 -16.14 9.69 -9.12
C PHE A 69 -16.64 10.93 -9.89
N ALA A 70 -16.17 11.11 -11.12
CA ALA A 70 -16.58 12.21 -12.00
C ALA A 70 -17.99 12.05 -12.58
N ALA A 71 -18.53 10.82 -12.62
CA ALA A 71 -19.92 10.57 -13.04
C ALA A 71 -20.94 11.34 -12.17
N ASP A 72 -22.12 11.60 -12.72
CA ASP A 72 -23.21 12.34 -12.06
C ASP A 72 -24.57 11.62 -12.27
N PRO A 73 -25.12 10.92 -11.25
CA PRO A 73 -24.49 10.69 -9.95
C PRO A 73 -23.25 9.79 -10.05
N SER A 74 -22.36 9.88 -9.07
CA SER A 74 -21.17 9.04 -9.00
C SER A 74 -21.51 7.56 -8.95
N LEU A 75 -20.70 6.71 -9.59
CA LEU A 75 -20.91 5.26 -9.62
C LEU A 75 -20.60 4.57 -8.27
N TYR A 76 -19.81 5.22 -7.41
CA TYR A 76 -19.48 4.73 -6.06
C TYR A 76 -19.54 5.89 -5.07
N GLN A 77 -20.19 5.68 -3.93
CA GLN A 77 -20.28 6.68 -2.87
C GLN A 77 -18.98 6.75 -2.05
N ILE A 78 -18.25 5.63 -1.92
CA ILE A 78 -17.02 5.53 -1.12
C ILE A 78 -15.84 5.17 -2.01
N GLY A 79 -14.73 5.88 -1.84
CA GLY A 79 -13.48 5.61 -2.53
C GLY A 79 -12.39 5.25 -1.54
N GLY A 80 -11.79 4.07 -1.70
CA GLY A 80 -10.51 3.78 -1.04
C GLY A 80 -9.39 4.50 -1.78
N VAL A 81 -8.59 5.26 -1.05
CA VAL A 81 -7.48 6.06 -1.59
C VAL A 81 -6.21 5.83 -0.80
N ALA A 82 -5.08 6.13 -1.45
CA ALA A 82 -3.83 6.46 -0.79
C ALA A 82 -3.45 7.91 -1.11
N ASN A 83 -2.42 8.45 -0.46
CA ASN A 83 -1.91 9.80 -0.75
C ASN A 83 -1.75 10.08 -2.26
N GLY A 84 -1.22 9.13 -3.04
CA GLY A 84 -1.05 9.26 -4.49
C GLY A 84 -2.35 9.24 -5.30
N THR A 85 -3.36 8.45 -4.89
CA THR A 85 -4.64 8.33 -5.63
C THR A 85 -5.68 9.36 -5.21
N LEU A 86 -5.48 10.03 -4.07
CA LEU A 86 -6.29 11.16 -3.66
C LEU A 86 -6.12 12.37 -4.61
N VAL A 87 -4.90 12.60 -5.10
CA VAL A 87 -4.55 13.80 -5.88
C VAL A 87 -5.41 13.99 -7.13
N PRO A 88 -5.59 12.99 -8.02
CA PRO A 88 -6.47 13.14 -9.18
C PRO A 88 -7.91 13.53 -8.82
N LEU A 89 -8.47 12.93 -7.75
CA LEU A 89 -9.84 13.21 -7.32
C LEU A 89 -9.99 14.64 -6.77
N LEU A 90 -8.96 15.15 -6.08
CA LEU A 90 -8.92 16.53 -5.62
C LEU A 90 -8.84 17.52 -6.79
N ASN A 91 -8.00 17.22 -7.79
CA ASN A 91 -7.86 18.06 -8.98
C ASN A 91 -9.16 18.16 -9.79
N GLU A 92 -9.89 17.04 -9.90
CA GLU A 92 -11.21 17.00 -10.55
C GLU A 92 -12.32 17.61 -9.68
N GLY A 93 -12.04 17.88 -8.40
CA GLY A 93 -13.01 18.40 -7.45
C GLY A 93 -14.16 17.44 -7.16
N THR A 94 -13.91 16.13 -7.25
CA THR A 94 -14.90 15.05 -7.11
C THR A 94 -14.98 14.47 -5.69
N VAL A 95 -14.16 14.97 -4.76
CA VAL A 95 -14.18 14.59 -3.34
C VAL A 95 -15.02 15.58 -2.53
N ARG A 96 -15.92 15.05 -1.69
CA ARG A 96 -16.72 15.82 -0.74
C ARG A 96 -15.86 16.20 0.48
N PRO A 97 -15.84 17.47 0.91
CA PRO A 97 -15.32 17.84 2.22
C PRO A 97 -16.10 17.14 3.34
N LEU A 98 -15.39 16.55 4.29
CA LEU A 98 -15.94 15.67 5.32
C LEU A 98 -16.20 16.38 6.64
N ASP A 99 -15.91 17.68 6.78
CA ASP A 99 -15.96 18.41 8.05
C ASP A 99 -17.31 18.24 8.78
N ASP A 100 -18.43 18.41 8.07
CA ASP A 100 -19.78 18.26 8.64
C ASP A 100 -20.10 16.81 9.03
N LEU A 101 -19.64 15.85 8.22
CA LEU A 101 -19.85 14.42 8.46
C LEU A 101 -19.01 13.94 9.64
N VAL A 102 -17.76 14.39 9.74
CA VAL A 102 -16.86 14.12 10.86
C VAL A 102 -17.43 14.73 12.15
N ALA A 103 -17.96 15.94 12.11
CA ALA A 103 -18.59 16.56 13.28
C ALA A 103 -19.81 15.77 13.80
N LYS A 104 -20.61 15.20 12.88
CA LYS A 104 -21.81 14.42 13.22
C LYS A 104 -21.54 12.98 13.59
N TYR A 105 -20.60 12.30 12.93
CA TYR A 105 -20.45 10.84 12.97
C TYR A 105 -19.01 10.35 13.20
N GLY A 106 -18.02 11.26 13.25
CA GLY A 106 -16.60 10.93 13.35
C GLY A 106 -16.03 10.94 14.77
N GLN A 107 -16.85 10.73 15.81
CA GLN A 107 -16.41 10.89 17.21
C GLN A 107 -15.30 9.90 17.63
N ASN A 108 -15.14 8.79 16.91
CA ASN A 108 -14.10 7.80 17.14
C ASN A 108 -12.81 8.09 16.34
N LEU A 109 -12.80 9.11 15.49
CA LEU A 109 -11.62 9.48 14.69
C LEU A 109 -10.64 10.31 15.50
N THR A 110 -9.35 10.02 15.32
CA THR A 110 -8.27 10.78 15.93
C THR A 110 -7.68 11.81 14.95
N PRO A 111 -6.99 12.88 15.43
CA PRO A 111 -6.46 13.91 14.55
C PRO A 111 -5.52 13.42 13.44
N ASN A 112 -4.73 12.37 13.71
CA ASN A 112 -3.82 11.75 12.74
C ASN A 112 -4.53 10.93 11.64
N GLN A 113 -5.85 10.69 11.77
CA GLN A 113 -6.66 10.12 10.70
C GLN A 113 -7.25 11.18 9.77
N LEU A 114 -7.30 12.45 10.19
CA LEU A 114 -7.97 13.51 9.42
C LEU A 114 -7.01 14.14 8.43
N ILE A 115 -7.09 13.72 7.16
CA ILE A 115 -6.28 14.28 6.09
C ILE A 115 -6.88 15.62 5.66
N LYS A 116 -6.17 16.71 5.96
CA LYS A 116 -6.61 18.07 5.67
C LYS A 116 -5.91 18.65 4.45
N ILE A 117 -6.69 19.18 3.52
CA ILE A 117 -6.22 19.92 2.34
C ILE A 117 -6.95 21.27 2.34
N ASP A 118 -6.20 22.36 2.23
CA ASP A 118 -6.73 23.74 2.31
C ASP A 118 -7.62 23.98 3.54
N GLY A 119 -7.24 23.38 4.67
CA GLY A 119 -7.95 23.50 5.94
C GLY A 119 -9.20 22.65 6.10
N LYS A 120 -9.64 21.92 5.07
CA LYS A 120 -10.82 21.04 5.09
C LYS A 120 -10.43 19.58 5.22
N VAL A 121 -11.22 18.79 5.95
CA VAL A 121 -11.01 17.34 5.98
C VAL A 121 -11.45 16.75 4.64
N MET A 122 -10.52 16.19 3.87
CA MET A 122 -10.80 15.62 2.56
C MET A 122 -10.77 14.09 2.52
N ALA A 123 -10.10 13.46 3.49
CA ALA A 123 -10.09 12.00 3.62
C ALA A 123 -9.95 11.59 5.08
N VAL A 124 -10.33 10.34 5.37
CA VAL A 124 -10.09 9.69 6.66
C VAL A 124 -9.09 8.54 6.44
N ALA A 125 -7.87 8.71 6.95
CA ALA A 125 -6.84 7.68 6.91
C ALA A 125 -7.16 6.54 7.90
N MET A 126 -6.98 5.30 7.44
CA MET A 126 -7.23 4.09 8.21
C MET A 126 -5.94 3.38 8.62
N MET A 127 -4.87 3.51 7.85
CA MET A 127 -3.58 2.84 8.10
C MET A 127 -2.41 3.63 7.54
N VAL A 128 -1.20 3.27 7.99
CA VAL A 128 0.06 3.64 7.34
C VAL A 128 0.69 2.42 6.69
N ASN A 129 1.49 2.66 5.66
CA ASN A 129 2.20 1.62 4.94
C ASN A 129 3.56 2.14 4.47
N ALA A 130 4.52 1.23 4.36
CA ALA A 130 5.82 1.49 3.77
C ALA A 130 6.40 0.16 3.29
N GLN A 131 7.27 0.21 2.29
CA GLN A 131 8.15 -0.92 2.02
C GLN A 131 9.20 -1.00 3.12
N HIS A 132 9.56 -2.22 3.51
CA HIS A 132 10.61 -2.47 4.48
C HIS A 132 11.25 -3.83 4.23
N LEU A 133 12.39 -4.08 4.87
CA LEU A 133 13.11 -5.33 4.66
C LEU A 133 12.36 -6.49 5.33
N MET A 134 11.89 -7.41 4.51
CA MET A 134 11.45 -8.74 4.93
C MET A 134 12.57 -9.73 4.66
N TYR A 135 12.89 -10.61 5.62
CA TYR A 135 13.97 -11.57 5.48
C TYR A 135 13.70 -12.90 6.19
N ARG A 136 14.28 -13.97 5.66
CA ARG A 136 14.28 -15.32 6.25
C ARG A 136 15.32 -15.42 7.36
N GLU A 137 14.87 -15.26 8.61
CA GLU A 137 15.74 -15.27 9.79
C GLU A 137 16.50 -16.59 9.95
N ASP A 138 15.86 -17.71 9.60
CA ASP A 138 16.51 -19.03 9.63
C ASP A 138 17.68 -19.12 8.65
N ILE A 139 17.54 -18.60 7.42
CA ILE A 139 18.62 -18.58 6.43
C ILE A 139 19.77 -17.68 6.88
N LEU A 140 19.47 -16.47 7.37
CA LEU A 140 20.51 -15.56 7.83
C LEU A 140 21.26 -16.14 9.02
N THR A 141 20.56 -16.77 9.97
CA THR A 141 21.16 -17.41 11.15
C THR A 141 22.05 -18.59 10.75
N ASP A 142 21.57 -19.49 9.90
CA ASP A 142 22.32 -20.69 9.47
C ASP A 142 23.60 -20.32 8.71
N LEU A 143 23.58 -19.20 7.98
CA LEU A 143 24.74 -18.68 7.24
C LEU A 143 25.61 -17.71 8.07
N GLY A 144 25.22 -17.42 9.32
CA GLY A 144 25.94 -16.47 10.18
C GLY A 144 25.93 -15.02 9.66
N LEU A 145 24.89 -14.65 8.90
CA LEU A 145 24.73 -13.32 8.31
C LEU A 145 23.98 -12.39 9.26
N PRO A 146 24.43 -11.14 9.47
CA PRO A 146 23.64 -10.14 10.17
C PRO A 146 22.43 -9.71 9.33
N VAL A 147 21.42 -9.12 9.97
CA VAL A 147 20.30 -8.47 9.28
C VAL A 147 20.81 -7.24 8.51
N PRO A 148 20.67 -7.19 7.18
CA PRO A 148 21.14 -6.06 6.38
C PRO A 148 20.42 -4.75 6.73
N LYS A 149 21.16 -3.65 6.77
CA LYS A 149 20.66 -2.30 7.01
C LYS A 149 20.88 -1.35 5.83
N THR A 150 21.77 -1.71 4.92
CA THR A 150 22.04 -0.95 3.69
C THR A 150 21.88 -1.83 2.46
N TYR A 151 21.66 -1.23 1.30
CA TYR A 151 21.59 -1.98 0.05
C TYR A 151 22.90 -2.71 -0.30
N ASP A 152 24.06 -2.16 0.08
CA ASP A 152 25.34 -2.85 -0.07
C ASP A 152 25.41 -4.12 0.81
N GLU A 153 24.89 -4.06 2.04
CA GLU A 153 24.78 -5.24 2.90
C GLU A 153 23.76 -6.25 2.36
N VAL A 154 22.67 -5.79 1.73
CA VAL A 154 21.70 -6.66 1.04
C VAL A 154 22.37 -7.40 -0.10
N LEU A 155 23.15 -6.73 -0.95
CA LEU A 155 23.89 -7.37 -2.04
C LEU A 155 24.93 -8.37 -1.53
N ALA A 156 25.65 -8.03 -0.44
CA ALA A 156 26.62 -8.92 0.17
C ALA A 156 25.96 -10.19 0.75
N ALA A 157 24.85 -10.04 1.45
CA ALA A 157 24.06 -11.16 1.96
C ALA A 157 23.49 -12.01 0.81
N ALA A 158 22.97 -11.37 -0.24
CA ALA A 158 22.42 -12.06 -1.40
C ALA A 158 23.47 -12.90 -2.14
N ALA A 159 24.71 -12.39 -2.28
CA ALA A 159 25.82 -13.16 -2.83
C ALA A 159 26.12 -14.42 -2.03
N LYS A 160 26.10 -14.34 -0.70
CA LYS A 160 26.33 -15.49 0.19
C LYS A 160 25.19 -16.50 0.18
N ILE A 161 23.95 -16.03 0.12
CA ILE A 161 22.77 -16.88 -0.02
C ILE A 161 22.79 -17.62 -1.37
N LYS A 162 23.19 -16.92 -2.45
CA LYS A 162 23.35 -17.52 -3.78
C LYS A 162 24.43 -18.60 -3.80
N GLU A 163 25.57 -18.33 -3.20
CA GLU A 163 26.69 -19.27 -3.07
C GLU A 163 26.27 -20.53 -2.29
N ALA A 164 25.45 -20.37 -1.25
CA ALA A 164 24.93 -21.48 -0.46
C ALA A 164 23.85 -22.31 -1.17
N GLY A 165 23.15 -21.74 -2.17
CA GLY A 165 22.14 -22.44 -2.96
C GLY A 165 20.91 -22.88 -2.15
N VAL A 166 20.56 -22.16 -1.10
CA VAL A 166 19.47 -22.51 -0.16
C VAL A 166 18.08 -22.05 -0.59
N VAL A 167 18.02 -21.19 -1.61
CA VAL A 167 16.80 -20.67 -2.25
C VAL A 167 17.04 -20.51 -3.75
N ASP A 168 15.97 -20.42 -4.54
CA ASP A 168 16.05 -20.23 -5.99
C ASP A 168 16.66 -18.86 -6.33
N TYR A 169 16.19 -17.80 -5.65
CA TYR A 169 16.64 -16.42 -5.85
C TYR A 169 16.86 -15.75 -4.51
N PRO A 170 18.05 -15.20 -4.19
CA PRO A 170 18.25 -14.55 -2.90
C PRO A 170 17.32 -13.37 -2.61
N ILE A 171 16.95 -12.60 -3.66
CA ILE A 171 16.16 -11.38 -3.54
C ILE A 171 14.85 -11.50 -4.35
N GLY A 172 13.73 -11.08 -3.76
CA GLY A 172 12.52 -10.71 -4.48
C GLY A 172 12.41 -9.19 -4.65
N GLY A 173 11.83 -8.73 -5.76
CA GLY A 173 11.66 -7.30 -6.05
C GLY A 173 10.38 -7.01 -6.81
N THR A 174 9.71 -5.89 -6.49
CA THR A 174 8.47 -5.49 -7.17
C THR A 174 8.77 -4.72 -8.46
N PHE A 175 9.38 -5.40 -9.42
CA PHE A 175 9.95 -4.79 -10.63
C PHE A 175 9.04 -4.85 -11.85
N LYS A 176 7.75 -5.22 -11.68
CA LYS A 176 6.76 -5.18 -12.76
C LYS A 176 6.74 -3.82 -13.45
N THR A 177 6.91 -3.80 -14.77
CA THR A 177 6.90 -2.57 -15.57
C THR A 177 5.63 -1.76 -15.32
N GLY A 178 5.76 -0.43 -15.33
CA GLY A 178 4.71 0.49 -14.92
C GLY A 178 4.89 0.92 -13.46
N TRP A 179 3.78 0.98 -12.72
CA TRP A 179 3.76 1.61 -11.39
C TRP A 179 4.74 0.96 -10.39
N ASN A 180 4.85 -0.36 -10.35
CA ASN A 180 5.75 -1.02 -9.40
C ASN A 180 7.21 -0.63 -9.64
N LEU A 181 7.70 -0.75 -10.88
CA LEU A 181 9.06 -0.35 -11.22
C LEU A 181 9.31 1.16 -11.05
N GLY A 182 8.30 1.99 -11.35
CA GLY A 182 8.37 3.43 -11.09
C GLY A 182 8.57 3.74 -9.61
N GLU A 183 7.83 3.05 -8.74
CA GLU A 183 7.92 3.19 -7.29
C GLU A 183 9.27 2.73 -6.72
N GLU A 184 9.84 1.63 -7.23
CA GLU A 184 11.19 1.19 -6.82
C GLU A 184 12.26 2.24 -7.15
N PHE A 185 12.14 2.92 -8.31
CA PHE A 185 12.99 4.07 -8.61
C PHE A 185 12.72 5.24 -7.67
N VAL A 186 11.46 5.56 -7.37
CA VAL A 186 11.12 6.65 -6.45
C VAL A 186 11.75 6.43 -5.08
N ASN A 187 11.61 5.23 -4.54
CA ASN A 187 12.17 4.86 -3.25
C ASN A 187 13.69 4.92 -3.27
N MET A 188 14.34 4.38 -4.30
CA MET A 188 15.79 4.43 -4.44
C MET A 188 16.31 5.86 -4.56
N TYR A 189 15.70 6.68 -5.42
CA TYR A 189 16.14 8.05 -5.68
C TYR A 189 16.02 8.95 -4.45
N LEU A 190 14.92 8.86 -3.70
CA LEU A 190 14.78 9.56 -2.43
C LEU A 190 15.75 9.02 -1.37
N GLY A 191 16.00 7.71 -1.37
CA GLY A 191 17.02 7.05 -0.55
C GLY A 191 18.44 7.54 -0.84
N MET A 192 18.72 7.88 -2.11
CA MET A 192 19.98 8.49 -2.55
C MET A 192 20.09 9.97 -2.18
N GLY A 193 19.00 10.60 -1.73
CA GLY A 193 18.93 12.03 -1.42
C GLY A 193 18.51 12.91 -2.59
N GLY A 194 18.03 12.30 -3.68
CA GLY A 194 17.51 12.99 -4.85
C GLY A 194 16.26 13.83 -4.54
N THR A 195 16.05 14.84 -5.37
CA THR A 195 14.84 15.67 -5.38
C THR A 195 14.28 15.61 -6.79
N PHE A 196 12.97 15.45 -6.95
CA PHE A 196 12.37 15.18 -8.28
C PHE A 196 12.20 16.42 -9.16
N PHE A 197 11.95 17.57 -8.54
CA PHE A 197 11.56 18.78 -9.23
C PHE A 197 12.29 20.00 -8.67
N ALA A 198 12.61 20.94 -9.55
CA ALA A 198 12.93 22.31 -9.17
C ALA A 198 11.64 23.09 -8.85
N ASP A 199 11.78 24.33 -8.35
CA ASP A 199 10.65 25.19 -7.96
C ASP A 199 9.69 25.50 -9.12
N ASP A 200 10.16 25.41 -10.36
CA ASP A 200 9.37 25.62 -11.59
C ASP A 200 8.73 24.33 -12.15
N ASN A 201 8.72 23.25 -11.36
CA ASN A 201 8.31 21.89 -11.72
C ASN A 201 9.18 21.20 -12.79
N SER A 202 10.31 21.77 -13.22
CA SER A 202 11.25 21.08 -14.12
C SER A 202 11.85 19.84 -13.46
N PRO A 203 12.03 18.72 -14.18
CA PRO A 203 12.56 17.50 -13.59
C PRO A 203 14.06 17.65 -13.28
N THR A 204 14.50 17.06 -12.17
CA THR A 204 15.92 17.11 -11.73
C THR A 204 16.59 15.74 -11.65
N ILE A 205 15.97 14.70 -12.21
CA ILE A 205 16.45 13.30 -12.15
C ILE A 205 17.69 13.01 -12.99
N GLU A 206 18.06 13.91 -13.92
CA GLU A 206 19.25 13.82 -14.77
C GLU A 206 20.51 14.21 -13.97
N ASN A 207 20.84 13.43 -12.94
CA ASN A 207 21.96 13.70 -12.04
C ASN A 207 22.62 12.40 -11.51
N ALA A 208 23.64 12.56 -10.67
CA ALA A 208 24.42 11.44 -10.13
C ALA A 208 23.57 10.51 -9.26
N GLU A 209 22.65 11.06 -8.48
CA GLU A 209 21.70 10.29 -7.66
C GLU A 209 20.76 9.46 -8.53
N GLY A 210 20.34 9.99 -9.68
CA GLY A 210 19.49 9.29 -10.65
C GLY A 210 20.22 8.10 -11.27
N VAL A 211 21.47 8.31 -11.68
CA VAL A 211 22.34 7.25 -12.21
C VAL A 211 22.59 6.18 -11.15
N ALA A 212 22.97 6.58 -9.93
CA ALA A 212 23.21 5.66 -8.82
C ALA A 212 21.95 4.83 -8.47
N SER A 213 20.76 5.42 -8.61
CA SER A 213 19.49 4.71 -8.40
C SER A 213 19.28 3.61 -9.43
N LEU A 214 19.46 3.93 -10.72
CA LEU A 214 19.40 2.93 -11.79
C LEU A 214 20.42 1.80 -11.55
N GLU A 215 21.68 2.15 -11.27
CA GLU A 215 22.74 1.19 -11.05
C GLU A 215 22.46 0.25 -9.86
N MET A 216 21.94 0.77 -8.75
CA MET A 216 21.56 -0.05 -7.60
C MET A 216 20.43 -1.01 -7.96
N LEU A 217 19.36 -0.52 -8.61
CA LEU A 217 18.27 -1.38 -9.08
C LEU A 217 18.79 -2.49 -10.01
N LYS A 218 19.70 -2.17 -10.92
CA LYS A 218 20.32 -3.16 -11.82
C LYS A 218 21.14 -4.20 -11.09
N LYS A 219 21.96 -3.82 -10.10
CA LYS A 219 22.74 -4.76 -9.28
C LYS A 219 21.84 -5.77 -8.56
N LEU A 220 20.69 -5.32 -8.07
CA LEU A 220 19.72 -6.20 -7.40
C LEU A 220 19.18 -7.29 -8.34
N THR A 221 19.01 -6.99 -9.63
CA THR A 221 18.49 -7.96 -10.62
C THR A 221 19.36 -9.21 -10.78
N GLU A 222 20.66 -9.15 -10.42
CA GLU A 222 21.57 -10.31 -10.50
C GLU A 222 21.23 -11.44 -9.49
N TYR A 223 20.39 -11.11 -8.49
CA TYR A 223 19.97 -11.98 -7.40
C TYR A 223 18.45 -12.22 -7.40
N MET A 224 17.75 -11.73 -8.41
CA MET A 224 16.31 -11.89 -8.57
C MET A 224 15.97 -13.02 -9.55
N ASP A 225 14.69 -13.39 -9.54
CA ASP A 225 14.08 -14.13 -10.63
C ASP A 225 14.34 -13.43 -11.97
N PRO A 226 14.89 -14.11 -13.01
CA PRO A 226 15.13 -13.51 -14.33
C PRO A 226 13.90 -12.85 -14.97
N GLU A 227 12.69 -13.26 -14.60
CA GLU A 227 11.43 -12.67 -15.05
C GLU A 227 10.95 -11.50 -14.16
N TYR A 228 11.86 -10.83 -13.44
CA TYR A 228 11.54 -9.74 -12.50
C TYR A 228 10.68 -8.60 -13.09
N LEU A 229 10.69 -8.38 -14.41
CA LEU A 229 9.86 -7.34 -15.06
C LEU A 229 8.35 -7.63 -15.10
N VAL A 230 7.92 -8.81 -14.66
CA VAL A 230 6.49 -9.13 -14.43
C VAL A 230 6.15 -9.28 -12.94
N SER A 231 7.14 -9.12 -12.05
CA SER A 231 7.03 -9.33 -10.61
C SER A 231 6.35 -8.16 -9.90
N ASP A 232 5.07 -8.28 -9.57
CA ASP A 232 4.42 -7.34 -8.65
C ASP A 232 4.51 -7.81 -7.18
N SER A 233 3.99 -6.99 -6.27
CA SER A 233 4.01 -7.31 -4.83
C SER A 233 3.34 -8.63 -4.47
N THR A 234 2.36 -9.09 -5.25
CA THR A 234 1.68 -10.37 -5.00
C THR A 234 2.57 -11.52 -5.45
N TYR A 235 3.26 -11.37 -6.58
CA TYR A 235 4.26 -12.36 -7.01
C TYR A 235 5.39 -12.51 -5.98
N VAL A 236 5.97 -11.41 -5.50
CA VAL A 236 7.03 -11.45 -4.47
C VAL A 236 6.50 -12.07 -3.17
N GLN A 237 5.25 -11.76 -2.79
CA GLN A 237 4.62 -12.40 -1.64
C GLN A 237 4.60 -13.93 -1.80
N GLN A 238 4.13 -14.41 -2.96
CA GLN A 238 4.05 -15.83 -3.25
C GLN A 238 5.43 -16.50 -3.32
N GLN A 239 6.47 -15.80 -3.79
CA GLN A 239 7.83 -16.31 -3.77
C GLN A 239 8.31 -16.59 -2.34
N PHE A 240 8.04 -15.70 -1.39
CA PHE A 240 8.35 -15.96 0.03
C PHE A 240 7.54 -17.14 0.58
N GLN A 241 6.22 -17.15 0.37
CA GLN A 241 5.34 -18.23 0.82
C GLN A 241 5.80 -19.60 0.31
N GLN A 242 6.36 -19.67 -0.89
CA GLN A 242 6.90 -20.88 -1.50
C GLN A 242 8.37 -21.18 -1.11
N GLY A 243 8.98 -20.35 -0.26
CA GLY A 243 10.36 -20.51 0.17
C GLY A 243 11.41 -20.23 -0.92
N LYS A 244 11.04 -19.56 -2.01
CA LYS A 244 11.91 -19.32 -3.19
C LYS A 244 12.86 -18.15 -3.03
N ILE A 245 12.57 -17.25 -2.09
CA ILE A 245 13.38 -16.06 -1.81
C ILE A 245 13.75 -15.96 -0.33
N ALA A 246 14.86 -15.27 -0.07
CA ALA A 246 15.37 -15.05 1.28
C ALA A 246 15.14 -13.62 1.78
N MET A 247 15.15 -12.62 0.90
CA MET A 247 14.99 -11.21 1.26
C MET A 247 14.16 -10.45 0.23
N ALA A 248 13.41 -9.43 0.66
CA ALA A 248 12.82 -8.42 -0.24
C ALA A 248 12.55 -7.13 0.53
N ASN A 249 12.65 -5.98 -0.15
CA ASN A 249 12.03 -4.75 0.32
C ASN A 249 10.57 -4.76 -0.15
N LEU A 250 9.61 -4.97 0.75
CA LEU A 250 8.21 -5.25 0.39
C LEU A 250 7.24 -4.48 1.28
N TRP A 251 6.03 -4.22 0.76
CA TRP A 251 4.97 -3.53 1.48
C TRP A 251 4.56 -4.28 2.75
N ALA A 252 4.40 -3.57 3.85
CA ALA A 252 3.95 -4.13 5.13
C ALA A 252 2.65 -4.92 5.02
N SER A 253 1.74 -4.46 4.15
CA SER A 253 0.46 -5.13 3.86
C SER A 253 0.59 -6.54 3.26
N ARG A 254 1.79 -6.98 2.87
CA ARG A 254 2.05 -8.33 2.34
C ARG A 254 2.52 -9.31 3.40
N ALA A 255 2.95 -8.83 4.56
CA ALA A 255 3.64 -9.69 5.50
C ALA A 255 2.70 -10.59 6.32
N GLY A 256 1.46 -10.19 6.61
CA GLY A 256 0.50 -11.04 7.32
C GLY A 256 0.27 -12.39 6.62
N ALA A 257 0.25 -12.41 5.28
CA ALA A 257 0.09 -13.62 4.49
C ALA A 257 1.27 -14.60 4.56
N MET A 258 2.44 -14.17 5.08
CA MET A 258 3.61 -15.05 5.26
C MET A 258 3.44 -16.05 6.38
N ASP A 259 2.58 -15.75 7.36
CA ASP A 259 2.36 -16.56 8.55
C ASP A 259 1.04 -17.36 8.49
N ASP A 260 0.38 -17.42 7.33
CA ASP A 260 -0.77 -18.31 7.11
C ASP A 260 -0.29 -19.76 6.81
N PRO A 261 -0.53 -20.74 7.70
CA PRO A 261 -0.11 -22.13 7.48
C PRO A 261 -0.82 -22.85 6.33
N ASN A 262 -1.92 -22.31 5.81
CA ASN A 262 -2.61 -22.88 4.65
C ASN A 262 -1.99 -22.44 3.32
N GLU A 263 -1.30 -21.30 3.30
CA GLU A 263 -0.74 -20.69 2.09
C GLU A 263 0.79 -20.64 2.08
N SER A 264 1.45 -20.72 3.25
CA SER A 264 2.88 -20.46 3.42
C SER A 264 3.66 -21.66 3.95
N GLN A 265 4.82 -21.91 3.33
CA GLN A 265 5.83 -22.89 3.77
C GLN A 265 6.88 -22.26 4.71
N VAL A 266 6.78 -20.96 4.97
CA VAL A 266 7.76 -20.19 5.74
C VAL A 266 7.18 -19.58 7.02
N VAL A 267 6.08 -20.12 7.52
CA VAL A 267 5.43 -19.67 8.76
C VAL A 267 6.43 -19.56 9.90
N GLY A 268 6.45 -18.39 10.54
CA GLY A 268 7.30 -18.06 11.67
C GLY A 268 8.76 -17.75 11.33
N LYS A 269 9.17 -17.89 10.05
CA LYS A 269 10.56 -17.75 9.60
C LYS A 269 10.89 -16.39 8.98
N VAL A 270 9.87 -15.65 8.55
CA VAL A 270 10.06 -14.31 7.98
C VAL A 270 9.99 -13.27 9.10
N LYS A 271 10.98 -12.38 9.15
CA LYS A 271 11.05 -11.25 10.09
C LYS A 271 11.17 -9.94 9.33
N MET A 272 10.90 -8.86 10.05
CA MET A 272 10.87 -7.50 9.50
C MET A 272 11.99 -6.66 10.11
N ALA A 273 12.60 -5.81 9.29
CA ALA A 273 13.48 -4.72 9.68
C ALA A 273 13.16 -3.49 8.82
N GLY A 274 13.66 -2.31 9.20
CA GLY A 274 13.53 -1.11 8.40
C GLY A 274 14.03 -1.29 6.96
N ALA A 275 13.46 -0.54 6.02
CA ALA A 275 13.92 -0.52 4.64
C ALA A 275 15.42 -0.23 4.58
N PRO A 276 16.19 -0.94 3.74
CA PRO A 276 17.61 -0.70 3.66
C PRO A 276 17.90 0.74 3.24
N THR A 277 18.87 1.37 3.90
CA THR A 277 19.37 2.68 3.49
C THR A 277 20.11 2.55 2.17
N ALA A 278 19.84 3.48 1.25
CA ALA A 278 20.65 3.62 0.04
C ALA A 278 21.91 4.44 0.38
N ASN A 279 21.83 5.78 0.33
CA ASN A 279 22.95 6.65 0.70
C ASN A 279 22.54 7.64 1.81
N ALA A 280 21.50 8.43 1.58
CA ALA A 280 21.08 9.49 2.49
C ALA A 280 20.10 9.02 3.58
N ARG A 281 19.25 8.03 3.27
CA ARG A 281 18.16 7.55 4.12
C ARG A 281 17.63 6.18 3.67
N ALA A 282 16.73 5.60 4.44
CA ALA A 282 15.96 4.42 4.03
C ALA A 282 15.36 4.62 2.63
N ALA A 283 15.56 3.65 1.73
CA ALA A 283 15.00 3.70 0.37
C ALA A 283 13.56 3.17 0.39
N SER A 284 12.67 4.01 0.90
CA SER A 284 11.23 3.78 0.94
C SER A 284 10.50 5.09 1.11
N THR A 285 9.21 5.09 0.78
CA THR A 285 8.30 6.20 1.03
C THR A 285 7.22 5.79 2.03
N LEU A 286 6.75 6.76 2.82
CA LEU A 286 5.65 6.59 3.76
C LEU A 286 4.31 6.89 3.08
N TRP A 287 3.39 5.95 3.25
CA TRP A 287 2.04 5.99 2.70
C TRP A 287 1.02 5.95 3.80
N TRP A 288 -0.16 6.49 3.49
CA TRP A 288 -1.38 6.20 4.22
C TRP A 288 -2.43 5.75 3.22
N ASP A 289 -3.28 4.83 3.67
CA ASP A 289 -4.49 4.44 2.97
C ASP A 289 -5.68 4.87 3.80
N GLY A 290 -6.79 5.19 3.14
CA GLY A 290 -7.97 5.74 3.77
C GLY A 290 -9.13 5.87 2.81
N LEU A 291 -10.19 6.54 3.26
CA LEU A 291 -11.42 6.69 2.49
C LEU A 291 -11.74 8.14 2.18
N VAL A 292 -12.42 8.33 1.06
CA VAL A 292 -13.09 9.56 0.64
C VAL A 292 -14.56 9.29 0.35
N ILE A 293 -15.37 10.34 0.39
CA ILE A 293 -16.77 10.32 -0.04
C ILE A 293 -16.90 11.09 -1.34
N ALA A 294 -17.63 10.55 -2.31
CA ALA A 294 -17.87 11.22 -3.59
C ALA A 294 -18.66 12.53 -3.37
N LYS A 295 -18.38 13.54 -4.20
CA LYS A 295 -19.09 14.81 -4.19
C LYS A 295 -20.39 14.76 -4.99
N ASN A 296 -20.38 14.08 -6.12
CA ASN A 296 -21.50 14.03 -7.08
C ASN A 296 -22.56 12.99 -6.65
N ILE A 297 -23.02 13.08 -5.40
CA ILE A 297 -24.04 12.23 -4.79
C ILE A 297 -24.92 13.10 -3.89
N SER A 298 -26.13 12.63 -3.57
CA SER A 298 -27.02 13.32 -2.64
C SER A 298 -26.44 13.39 -1.22
N ASP A 299 -26.94 14.32 -0.39
CA ASP A 299 -26.51 14.41 1.01
C ASP A 299 -26.95 13.19 1.83
N GLU A 300 -28.08 12.57 1.47
CA GLU A 300 -28.56 11.31 2.07
C GLU A 300 -27.58 10.16 1.79
N GLU A 301 -27.14 10.00 0.53
CA GLU A 301 -26.12 9.02 0.16
C GLU A 301 -24.77 9.30 0.84
N ALA A 302 -24.34 10.56 0.91
CA ALA A 302 -23.09 10.93 1.55
C ALA A 302 -23.10 10.63 3.06
N GLU A 303 -24.22 10.90 3.73
CA GLU A 303 -24.40 10.58 5.14
C GLU A 303 -24.42 9.07 5.40
N ALA A 304 -25.16 8.31 4.59
CA ALA A 304 -25.18 6.85 4.65
C ALA A 304 -23.78 6.26 4.43
N ALA A 305 -23.10 6.70 3.36
CA ALA A 305 -21.76 6.25 3.00
C ALA A 305 -20.74 6.52 4.10
N PHE A 306 -20.75 7.71 4.70
CA PHE A 306 -19.82 8.02 5.79
C PHE A 306 -20.09 7.18 7.04
N ARG A 307 -21.35 6.97 7.42
CA ARG A 307 -21.69 6.13 8.57
C ARG A 307 -21.32 4.66 8.36
N VAL A 308 -21.57 4.13 7.16
CA VAL A 308 -21.11 2.79 6.75
C VAL A 308 -19.58 2.69 6.85
N ALA A 309 -18.86 3.67 6.32
CA ALA A 309 -17.41 3.77 6.40
C ALA A 309 -16.88 3.78 7.85
N MET A 310 -17.50 4.54 8.76
CA MET A 310 -17.09 4.57 10.17
C MET A 310 -17.26 3.22 10.86
N ASN A 311 -18.25 2.40 10.47
CA ASN A 311 -18.40 1.04 11.00
C ASN A 311 -17.25 0.11 10.56
N GLY A 312 -16.64 0.39 9.41
CA GLY A 312 -15.41 -0.26 8.95
C GLY A 312 -14.16 0.12 9.74
N LEU A 313 -14.19 1.23 10.50
CA LEU A 313 -13.04 1.78 11.22
C LEU A 313 -13.24 1.74 12.74
N THR A 314 -13.56 0.56 13.26
CA THR A 314 -13.84 0.36 14.70
C THR A 314 -12.72 -0.41 15.41
N PRO A 315 -12.59 -0.27 16.75
CA PRO A 315 -11.68 -1.11 17.54
C PRO A 315 -11.96 -2.62 17.42
N GLU A 316 -13.22 -3.00 17.17
CA GLU A 316 -13.57 -4.41 16.95
C GLU A 316 -13.01 -4.93 15.62
N MET A 317 -13.09 -4.13 14.54
CA MET A 317 -12.46 -4.45 13.26
C MET A 317 -10.95 -4.63 13.43
N VAL A 318 -10.29 -3.69 14.09
CA VAL A 318 -8.84 -3.73 14.33
C VAL A 318 -8.48 -4.96 15.16
N LYS A 319 -9.19 -5.23 16.26
CA LYS A 319 -8.92 -6.39 17.11
C LYS A 319 -9.05 -7.72 16.35
N ALA A 320 -10.04 -7.82 15.47
CA ALA A 320 -10.24 -9.01 14.64
C ALA A 320 -9.18 -9.15 13.52
N ASN A 321 -8.52 -8.05 13.13
CA ASN A 321 -7.63 -7.98 11.97
C ASN A 321 -6.31 -7.24 12.29
N ASN A 322 -5.77 -7.41 13.50
CA ASN A 322 -4.68 -6.57 14.00
C ASN A 322 -3.45 -6.64 13.10
N ASP A 323 -3.17 -7.82 12.54
CA ASP A 323 -2.00 -8.07 11.69
C ASP A 323 -2.26 -7.85 10.19
N ALA A 324 -3.42 -7.31 9.80
CA ALA A 324 -3.71 -7.02 8.40
C ALA A 324 -3.08 -5.70 7.92
N ALA A 325 -2.77 -4.77 8.84
CA ALA A 325 -2.13 -3.49 8.52
C ALA A 325 -1.50 -2.84 9.76
N VAL A 326 -0.76 -1.75 9.53
CA VAL A 326 -0.37 -0.82 10.59
C VAL A 326 -1.48 0.23 10.73
N TRP A 327 -2.49 -0.10 11.54
CA TRP A 327 -3.72 0.68 11.66
C TRP A 327 -3.51 2.03 12.36
N LEU A 328 -4.22 3.06 11.89
CA LEU A 328 -4.37 4.36 12.56
C LEU A 328 -5.65 4.42 13.42
N VAL A 329 -6.40 3.33 13.44
CA VAL A 329 -7.67 3.18 14.16
C VAL A 329 -7.40 2.77 15.61
N GLN A 330 -8.21 3.27 16.55
CA GLN A 330 -8.10 2.93 17.97
C GLN A 330 -8.17 1.41 18.21
N GLY A 331 -7.37 0.92 19.15
CA GLY A 331 -7.32 -0.50 19.50
C GLY A 331 -6.22 -1.29 18.79
N TYR A 332 -5.43 -0.63 17.93
CA TYR A 332 -4.27 -1.25 17.31
C TYR A 332 -3.17 -1.57 18.33
N GLU A 333 -2.69 -2.81 18.28
CA GLU A 333 -1.54 -3.27 19.06
C GLU A 333 -0.36 -3.51 18.10
N PRO A 334 0.72 -2.71 18.17
CA PRO A 334 1.85 -2.85 17.26
C PRO A 334 2.51 -4.23 17.32
N GLY A 335 2.45 -4.96 16.22
CA GLY A 335 3.12 -6.25 16.02
C GLY A 335 4.43 -6.14 15.22
N PRO A 336 5.04 -7.28 14.82
CA PRO A 336 6.25 -7.31 14.00
C PRO A 336 6.16 -6.52 12.69
N LEU A 337 4.96 -6.41 12.11
CA LEU A 337 4.68 -5.59 10.92
C LEU A 337 4.95 -4.11 11.13
N ALA A 338 4.52 -3.57 12.28
CA ALA A 338 4.74 -2.18 12.64
C ALA A 338 6.22 -1.89 12.84
N LEU A 339 7.00 -2.87 13.32
CA LEU A 339 8.43 -2.69 13.55
C LEU A 339 9.16 -2.25 12.28
N GLY A 340 8.91 -2.91 11.15
CA GLY A 340 9.52 -2.55 9.87
C GLY A 340 9.16 -1.13 9.44
N VAL A 341 7.88 -0.78 9.48
CA VAL A 341 7.39 0.56 9.11
C VAL A 341 7.96 1.65 10.03
N VAL A 342 7.98 1.42 11.34
CA VAL A 342 8.53 2.36 12.32
C VAL A 342 10.02 2.55 12.09
N GLN A 343 10.79 1.46 11.94
CA GLN A 343 12.23 1.56 11.68
C GLN A 343 12.53 2.25 10.34
N THR A 344 11.71 2.03 9.31
CA THR A 344 11.81 2.76 8.03
C THR A 344 11.62 4.26 8.23
N ALA A 345 10.62 4.66 9.01
CA ALA A 345 10.38 6.08 9.33
C ALA A 345 11.51 6.69 10.18
N GLU A 346 11.99 5.96 11.20
CA GLU A 346 13.13 6.37 12.05
C GLU A 346 14.44 6.50 11.26
N ALA A 347 14.62 5.68 10.21
CA ALA A 347 15.72 5.76 9.27
C ALA A 347 15.56 6.88 8.21
N GLY A 348 14.58 7.77 8.40
CA GLY A 348 14.43 9.01 7.65
C GLY A 348 13.68 8.89 6.33
N ALA A 349 12.91 7.80 6.12
CA ALA A 349 12.03 7.69 4.96
C ALA A 349 11.08 8.89 4.86
N LEU A 350 10.89 9.40 3.65
CA LEU A 350 10.01 10.54 3.40
C LEU A 350 8.59 10.07 3.07
N PRO A 351 7.54 10.88 3.32
CA PRO A 351 6.25 10.67 2.70
C PRO A 351 6.38 10.61 1.17
N TYR A 352 5.58 9.75 0.52
CA TYR A 352 5.50 9.79 -0.94
C TYR A 352 5.11 11.21 -1.38
N PRO A 353 5.83 11.84 -2.34
CA PRO A 353 5.64 13.24 -2.72
C PRO A 353 4.38 13.43 -3.61
N ALA A 354 3.22 13.04 -3.08
CA ALA A 354 1.94 13.05 -3.78
C ALA A 354 1.60 14.45 -4.31
N SER A 355 1.58 14.57 -5.63
CA SER A 355 1.26 15.80 -6.37
C SER A 355 0.95 15.47 -7.82
N SER A 356 0.37 16.42 -8.56
CA SER A 356 0.06 16.25 -9.99
C SER A 356 1.32 15.94 -10.79
N GLN A 357 2.39 16.72 -10.59
CA GLN A 357 3.69 16.51 -11.23
C GLN A 357 4.30 15.16 -10.85
N MET A 358 4.19 14.73 -9.60
CA MET A 358 4.71 13.42 -9.20
C MET A 358 3.94 12.26 -9.84
N GLY A 359 2.63 12.38 -10.04
CA GLY A 359 1.86 11.37 -10.78
C GLY A 359 2.35 11.19 -12.22
N LEU A 360 2.67 12.29 -12.90
CA LEU A 360 3.24 12.27 -14.25
C LEU A 360 4.67 11.69 -14.25
N MET A 361 5.51 12.10 -13.30
CA MET A 361 6.88 11.59 -13.16
C MET A 361 6.90 10.10 -12.86
N HIS A 362 6.04 9.63 -11.94
CA HIS A 362 5.90 8.21 -11.62
C HIS A 362 5.54 7.40 -12.87
N THR A 363 4.61 7.91 -13.68
CA THR A 363 4.23 7.27 -14.96
C THR A 363 5.41 7.22 -15.93
N ALA A 364 6.15 8.33 -16.09
CA ALA A 364 7.35 8.38 -16.94
C ALA A 364 8.42 7.38 -16.48
N LEU A 365 8.69 7.32 -15.18
CA LEU A 365 9.62 6.35 -14.57
C LEU A 365 9.19 4.91 -14.84
N GLY A 366 7.93 4.58 -14.55
CA GLY A 366 7.40 3.24 -14.74
C GLY A 366 7.47 2.73 -16.18
N ASN A 367 7.42 3.64 -17.15
CA ASN A 367 7.55 3.32 -18.57
C ASN A 367 9.02 3.25 -19.03
N GLY A 368 9.94 4.02 -18.43
CA GLY A 368 11.31 4.18 -18.93
C GLY A 368 12.37 3.31 -18.27
N VAL A 369 12.23 2.97 -16.98
CA VAL A 369 13.30 2.30 -16.21
C VAL A 369 13.65 0.91 -16.78
N ALA A 370 12.67 0.20 -17.36
CA ALA A 370 12.89 -1.14 -17.91
C ALA A 370 13.92 -1.17 -19.06
N ASP A 371 14.03 -0.09 -19.85
CA ASP A 371 15.01 0.01 -20.95
C ASP A 371 16.45 -0.07 -20.41
N TYR A 372 16.72 0.54 -19.26
CA TYR A 372 18.03 0.43 -18.61
C TYR A 372 18.26 -0.98 -18.06
N LEU A 373 17.25 -1.54 -17.36
CA LEU A 373 17.38 -2.87 -16.75
C LEU A 373 17.62 -3.98 -17.78
N THR A 374 17.08 -3.84 -18.99
CA THR A 374 17.29 -4.79 -20.10
C THR A 374 18.58 -4.53 -20.89
N GLY A 375 19.28 -3.42 -20.63
CA GLY A 375 20.46 -3.01 -21.39
C GLY A 375 20.15 -2.42 -22.75
N ALA A 376 18.89 -2.06 -23.02
CA ALA A 376 18.49 -1.38 -24.25
C ALA A 376 19.01 0.06 -24.31
N LYS A 377 19.22 0.70 -23.15
CA LYS A 377 19.76 2.05 -22.99
C LYS A 377 20.75 2.11 -21.83
N ASP A 378 21.70 3.05 -21.91
CA ASP A 378 22.52 3.42 -20.75
C ASP A 378 21.74 4.31 -19.77
N ALA A 379 22.30 4.49 -18.56
CA ALA A 379 21.62 5.20 -17.48
C ALA A 379 21.32 6.67 -17.83
N GLU A 380 22.28 7.37 -18.43
CA GLU A 380 22.14 8.79 -18.80
C GLU A 380 21.03 8.98 -19.84
N THR A 381 21.02 8.14 -20.88
CA THR A 381 19.98 8.17 -21.92
C THR A 381 18.62 7.84 -21.34
N THR A 382 18.51 6.83 -20.47
CA THR A 382 17.24 6.48 -19.82
C THR A 382 16.69 7.63 -18.98
N LEU A 383 17.51 8.27 -18.15
CA LEU A 383 17.06 9.40 -17.31
C LEU A 383 16.62 10.59 -18.15
N LYS A 384 17.36 10.90 -19.21
CA LYS A 384 17.01 11.95 -20.17
C LYS A 384 15.68 11.70 -20.87
N ASP A 385 15.44 10.48 -21.32
CA ASP A 385 14.18 10.10 -21.97
C ASP A 385 13.00 10.19 -20.99
N ILE A 386 13.18 9.75 -19.74
CA ILE A 386 12.17 9.87 -18.68
C ILE A 386 11.87 11.35 -18.38
N ALA A 387 12.91 12.18 -18.22
CA ALA A 387 12.76 13.61 -17.98
C ALA A 387 12.05 14.32 -19.15
N ALA A 388 12.36 13.95 -20.39
CA ALA A 388 11.69 14.47 -21.58
C ALA A 388 10.21 14.03 -21.66
N ALA A 389 9.91 12.77 -21.33
CA ALA A 389 8.55 12.25 -21.27
C ALA A 389 7.72 12.99 -20.20
N TYR A 390 8.26 13.13 -18.98
CA TYR A 390 7.64 13.94 -17.94
C TYR A 390 7.41 15.38 -18.39
N THR A 391 8.43 16.04 -18.95
CA THR A 391 8.33 17.44 -19.39
C THR A 391 7.23 17.64 -20.41
N THR A 392 7.07 16.68 -21.33
CA THR A 392 5.99 16.71 -22.33
C THR A 392 4.62 16.65 -21.66
N SER A 393 4.38 15.66 -20.80
CA SER A 393 3.10 15.53 -20.09
C SER A 393 2.84 16.68 -19.12
N ALA A 394 3.89 17.23 -18.49
CA ALA A 394 3.76 18.37 -17.59
C ALA A 394 3.36 19.65 -18.33
N LYS A 395 3.86 19.86 -19.56
CA LYS A 395 3.41 20.96 -20.43
C LYS A 395 1.96 20.78 -20.87
N GLU A 396 1.58 19.57 -21.26
CA GLU A 396 0.19 19.26 -21.61
C GLU A 396 -0.77 19.49 -20.44
N ALA A 397 -0.33 19.21 -19.22
CA ALA A 397 -1.06 19.48 -17.99
C ALA A 397 -0.97 20.94 -17.49
N GLY A 398 -0.23 21.81 -18.18
CA GLY A 398 -0.03 23.21 -17.78
C GLY A 398 0.79 23.42 -16.51
N LEU A 399 1.58 22.43 -16.09
CA LEU A 399 2.42 22.48 -14.89
C LEU A 399 3.78 23.15 -15.15
N ILE A 400 4.24 23.15 -16.40
CA ILE A 400 5.45 23.82 -16.90
C ILE A 400 5.06 24.65 -18.11
N GLN A 401 5.65 25.84 -18.25
CA GLN A 401 5.38 26.77 -19.37
C GLN A 401 6.12 26.41 -20.66
#